data_AF-A0A524CVI9-F1
#
_entry.id   AF-A0A524CVI9-F1
#
_cell.length_a   1.000
_cell.length_b   1.000
_cell.length_c   1.000
_cell.angle_alpha   90.00
_cell.angle_beta   90.00
_cell.angle_gamma   90.00
#
_symmetry.space_group_name_H-M   'P 1'
#
loop_
_entity.id
_entity.type
_entity.pdbx_description
1 polymer ?
#
loop_
_entity_poly.entity_id
_entity_poly.type
_entity_poly.pdbx_seq_one_letter_code
_entity_poly.pdbx_strand_id
1 'polypeptide(L)'
;MLSNKNKRILAFSLAAAFLFMAVSPAIITVDADFPSDLNVGPYVEKAVFQVIANQDQRILALQAGEIEFDNSFFDPVHLPTLDADPDISIFSALRFGYGHLTINCRDYPLNISGFRRAFAFAFDKTRVTVEVLDGFSQEHDSIVPYPNGWCTEDDLPYHYYTAQVAEGNGILDALGFERNFATYPVEGWRSAPDGNPFNVVVEYSSSSPEIAGGVATIAVDALQDLHVNAETRAADFNEYISRLDSHGDYDMVFYASNYLTNDVDWLARRYWSENADVPYQNPTNFRNATYDSWRDQLLYSTTYEEVYEAAAAMQLILHENVPLLVCYENTYMQGYRNDVFEGHVGDLAYYISGRWTLRKIHKIDGTPGGTVTVAIGQEPDSFNIFTTNSAYSAAILNNLWPQLYKYSPDLTPWPDLAENLITETHAENSDVPDGHTRFTIDIIQNATWNDGTPLTAEDVAFTFTYAFESAPYGNPAGTTLTDLVAAYAPTPYRAVLEFGTESYWHFSNFAFNFIIPKHIFNDVDGIGYQGWNTWNPVFDPAEPNVNAGPFTFTDFEAGEFYEISANEDFYYYPQETTTGTDTDTTTEPEPTTTFNAMLAVVAGAVGAAVVILVGGFVLLRQK
;
A
#
# COMPACT_ATOMS: atom_id res chain seq x y z
N MET A 1 -2.62 -1.76 47.25
CA MET A 1 -1.57 -0.79 47.66
C MET A 1 -0.22 -1.48 47.61
N LEU A 2 0.62 -1.15 46.62
CA LEU A 2 1.95 -1.75 46.45
C LEU A 2 2.94 -1.25 47.53
N SER A 3 3.75 -2.16 48.06
CA SER A 3 4.78 -1.92 49.08
C SER A 3 5.82 -0.89 48.63
N ASN A 4 6.34 -0.09 49.56
CA ASN A 4 7.39 0.92 49.33
C ASN A 4 8.67 0.37 48.68
N LYS A 5 8.94 -0.93 48.80
CA LYS A 5 10.08 -1.58 48.13
C LYS A 5 9.82 -1.73 46.62
N ASN A 6 8.58 -2.01 46.23
CA ASN A 6 8.18 -2.13 44.82
C ASN A 6 8.09 -0.77 44.13
N LYS A 7 7.73 0.30 44.87
CA LYS A 7 7.76 1.67 44.36
C LYS A 7 9.19 2.17 44.04
N ARG A 8 10.19 1.73 44.81
CA ARG A 8 11.61 2.08 44.57
C ARG A 8 12.22 1.30 43.41
N ILE A 9 11.81 0.05 43.21
CA ILE A 9 12.22 -0.74 42.04
C ILE A 9 11.60 -0.13 40.79
N LEU A 10 10.30 0.19 40.80
CA LEU A 10 9.61 0.86 39.69
C LEU A 10 10.23 2.22 39.34
N ALA A 11 10.60 3.02 40.35
CA ALA A 11 11.26 4.32 40.13
C ALA A 11 12.69 4.18 39.58
N PHE A 12 13.43 3.12 39.94
CA PHE A 12 14.74 2.83 39.35
C PHE A 12 14.63 2.26 37.93
N SER A 13 13.59 1.49 37.62
CA SER A 13 13.27 1.03 36.27
C SER A 13 12.92 2.20 35.34
N LEU A 14 12.11 3.15 35.83
CA LEU A 14 11.75 4.37 35.09
C LEU A 14 12.95 5.29 34.87
N ALA A 15 13.84 5.46 35.86
CA ALA A 15 15.03 6.28 35.71
C ALA A 15 16.10 5.67 34.79
N ALA A 16 16.20 4.34 34.73
CA ALA A 16 17.07 3.65 33.78
C ALA A 16 16.52 3.69 32.35
N ALA A 17 15.19 3.65 32.18
CA ALA A 17 14.53 3.85 30.88
C ALA A 17 14.78 5.26 30.32
N PHE A 18 14.79 6.30 31.18
CA PHE A 18 15.12 7.67 30.76
C PHE A 18 16.59 7.90 30.39
N LEU A 19 17.53 7.09 30.89
CA LEU A 19 18.96 7.26 30.57
C LEU A 19 19.37 6.59 29.25
N PHE A 20 18.54 5.72 28.67
CA PHE A 20 18.75 5.15 27.33
C PHE A 20 18.04 5.93 26.21
N MET A 21 17.24 6.96 26.53
CA MET A 21 16.57 7.84 25.54
C MET A 21 17.50 8.83 24.82
N ALA A 22 18.81 8.77 25.01
CA ALA A 22 19.77 9.75 24.46
C ALA A 22 20.65 9.20 23.34
N VAL A 23 20.15 8.21 22.59
CA VAL A 23 20.68 7.86 21.28
C VAL A 23 19.47 7.71 20.37
N SER A 24 19.03 8.82 19.75
CA SER A 24 18.12 8.72 18.61
C SER A 24 18.79 7.81 17.58
N PRO A 25 18.20 6.66 17.21
CA PRO A 25 18.55 6.09 15.93
C PRO A 25 18.21 7.17 14.91
N ALA A 26 19.17 7.46 14.02
CA ALA A 26 18.90 8.32 12.88
C ALA A 26 17.68 7.72 12.19
N ILE A 27 16.59 8.50 12.12
CA ILE A 27 15.49 8.19 11.22
C ILE A 27 16.16 8.09 9.86
N ILE A 28 16.15 6.90 9.26
CA ILE A 28 16.36 6.80 7.82
C ILE A 28 15.08 7.40 7.24
N THR A 29 15.04 8.73 7.17
CA THR A 29 14.29 9.35 6.09
C THR A 29 14.92 8.74 4.86
N VAL A 30 14.17 7.93 4.12
CA VAL A 30 14.48 7.78 2.70
C VAL A 30 14.56 9.23 2.23
N ASP A 31 15.77 9.70 1.96
CA ASP A 31 15.98 11.05 1.44
C ASP A 31 15.16 11.05 0.16
N ALA A 32 14.01 11.71 0.21
CA ALA A 32 13.07 11.79 -0.87
C ALA A 32 13.71 12.68 -1.94
N ASP A 33 14.58 12.08 -2.75
CA ASP A 33 15.28 12.75 -3.84
C ASP A 33 14.32 12.90 -5.03
N PHE A 34 13.23 13.63 -4.82
CA PHE A 34 12.30 14.03 -5.86
C PHE A 34 12.04 15.55 -5.81
N PRO A 35 11.72 16.18 -6.96
CA PRO A 35 11.60 17.63 -7.04
C PRO A 35 10.54 18.18 -6.09
N SER A 36 10.78 19.34 -5.46
CA SER A 36 9.78 19.99 -4.60
C SER A 36 8.57 20.54 -5.35
N ASP A 37 8.65 20.62 -6.68
CA ASP A 37 7.63 21.10 -7.60
C ASP A 37 6.96 19.96 -8.39
N LEU A 38 6.70 18.81 -7.74
CA LEU A 38 6.16 17.60 -8.37
C LEU A 38 4.93 17.84 -9.25
N ASN A 39 4.06 18.79 -8.92
CA ASN A 39 2.83 19.03 -9.68
C ASN A 39 3.05 19.77 -11.01
N VAL A 40 4.18 20.47 -11.17
CA VAL A 40 4.45 21.30 -12.35
C VAL A 40 4.79 20.41 -13.55
N GLY A 41 4.09 20.61 -14.66
CA GLY A 41 4.15 19.80 -15.88
C GLY A 41 2.76 19.57 -16.47
N PRO A 42 2.60 18.76 -17.53
CA PRO A 42 3.65 18.01 -18.22
C PRO A 42 4.54 18.90 -19.10
N TYR A 43 5.72 18.40 -19.44
CA TYR A 43 6.68 19.09 -20.33
C TYR A 43 6.78 18.48 -21.73
N VAL A 44 6.31 17.23 -21.88
CA VAL A 44 6.19 16.53 -23.17
C VAL A 44 4.85 16.84 -23.81
N GLU A 45 4.83 16.84 -25.14
CA GLU A 45 3.61 17.13 -25.91
C GLU A 45 2.62 15.97 -25.81
N LYS A 46 3.12 14.73 -25.80
CA LYS A 46 2.29 13.54 -25.75
C LYS A 46 3.00 12.32 -25.18
N ALA A 47 2.19 11.39 -24.67
CA ALA A 47 2.58 10.05 -24.31
C ALA A 47 1.77 9.03 -25.11
N VAL A 48 2.45 8.02 -25.68
CA VAL A 48 1.85 6.94 -26.46
C VAL A 48 2.06 5.62 -25.72
N PHE A 49 0.97 5.00 -25.29
CA PHE A 49 0.98 3.69 -24.66
C PHE A 49 0.85 2.62 -25.73
N GLN A 50 1.97 1.99 -26.10
CA GLN A 50 2.06 1.00 -27.16
C GLN A 50 1.86 -0.43 -26.62
N VAL A 51 0.95 -1.19 -27.22
CA VAL A 51 0.66 -2.57 -26.80
C VAL A 51 1.70 -3.53 -27.36
N ILE A 52 2.52 -4.12 -26.47
CA ILE A 52 3.53 -5.12 -26.82
C ILE A 52 3.39 -6.29 -25.83
N ALA A 53 2.70 -7.34 -26.25
CA ALA A 53 2.29 -8.42 -25.35
C ALA A 53 3.46 -9.23 -24.75
N ASN A 54 4.47 -9.55 -25.56
CA ASN A 54 5.60 -10.37 -25.13
C ASN A 54 6.70 -9.51 -24.47
N GLN A 55 7.19 -9.93 -23.29
CA GLN A 55 8.18 -9.17 -22.54
C GLN A 55 9.55 -9.11 -23.24
N ASP A 56 10.02 -10.20 -23.85
CA ASP A 56 11.29 -10.18 -24.61
C ASP A 56 11.26 -9.13 -25.72
N GLN A 57 10.11 -8.96 -26.39
CA GLN A 57 9.92 -7.91 -27.39
C GLN A 57 9.96 -6.50 -26.79
N ARG A 58 9.39 -6.30 -25.59
CA ARG A 58 9.49 -5.01 -24.87
C ARG A 58 10.94 -4.70 -24.48
N ILE A 59 11.68 -5.70 -24.00
CA ILE A 59 13.11 -5.56 -23.68
C ILE A 59 13.90 -5.16 -24.94
N LEU A 60 13.66 -5.80 -26.08
CA LEU A 60 14.31 -5.43 -27.35
C LEU A 60 13.91 -4.03 -27.83
N ALA A 61 12.64 -3.65 -27.68
CA ALA A 61 12.15 -2.32 -28.04
C ALA A 61 12.81 -1.23 -27.18
N LEU A 62 13.02 -1.51 -25.88
CA LEU A 62 13.73 -0.59 -24.97
C LEU A 62 15.19 -0.40 -25.42
N GLN A 63 15.90 -1.49 -25.72
CA GLN A 63 17.28 -1.43 -26.23
C GLN A 63 17.40 -0.75 -27.60
N ALA A 64 16.37 -0.85 -28.44
CA ALA A 64 16.32 -0.20 -29.73
C ALA A 64 15.94 1.30 -29.65
N GLY A 65 15.56 1.80 -28.47
CA GLY A 65 15.05 3.17 -28.30
C GLY A 65 13.66 3.38 -28.91
N GLU A 66 12.89 2.31 -29.13
CA GLU A 66 11.51 2.37 -29.64
C GLU A 66 10.51 2.73 -28.53
N ILE A 67 10.84 2.40 -27.28
CA ILE A 67 10.09 2.76 -26.08
C ILE A 67 11.01 3.43 -25.06
N GLU A 68 10.47 4.34 -24.27
CA GLU A 68 11.16 5.02 -23.18
C GLU A 68 11.25 4.12 -21.94
N PHE A 69 10.14 3.49 -21.58
CA PHE A 69 10.05 2.50 -20.50
C PHE A 69 8.87 1.55 -20.71
N ASP A 70 8.90 0.43 -19.99
CA ASP A 70 7.82 -0.54 -19.89
C ASP A 70 7.01 -0.28 -18.62
N ASN A 71 5.68 -0.27 -18.72
CA ASN A 71 4.76 -0.10 -17.59
C ASN A 71 4.79 -1.29 -16.59
N SER A 72 5.47 -2.38 -16.94
CA SER A 72 5.62 -3.59 -16.12
C SER A 72 7.05 -3.77 -15.57
N PHE A 73 7.23 -4.71 -14.64
CA PHE A 73 8.53 -5.10 -14.12
C PHE A 73 9.17 -6.16 -15.01
N PHE A 74 10.49 -6.08 -15.23
CA PHE A 74 11.20 -7.11 -16.00
C PHE A 74 11.64 -8.29 -15.15
N ASP A 75 11.69 -9.50 -15.74
CA ASP A 75 12.26 -10.67 -15.08
C ASP A 75 13.78 -10.48 -14.83
N PRO A 76 14.29 -10.77 -13.62
CA PRO A 76 15.71 -10.58 -13.28
C PRO A 76 16.71 -11.21 -14.26
N VAL A 77 16.33 -12.21 -15.06
CA VAL A 77 17.17 -12.76 -16.14
C VAL A 77 17.62 -11.72 -17.15
N HIS A 78 16.87 -10.63 -17.33
CA HIS A 78 17.20 -9.54 -18.24
C HIS A 78 18.17 -8.51 -17.64
N LEU A 79 18.36 -8.50 -16.31
CA LEU A 79 19.19 -7.51 -15.61
C LEU A 79 20.61 -7.40 -16.21
N PRO A 80 21.37 -8.48 -16.43
CA PRO A 80 22.74 -8.36 -16.95
C PRO A 80 22.80 -7.76 -18.37
N THR A 81 21.74 -7.92 -19.15
CA THR A 81 21.66 -7.38 -20.51
C THR A 81 21.31 -5.91 -20.50
N LEU A 82 20.35 -5.50 -19.66
CA LEU A 82 19.94 -4.10 -19.52
C LEU A 82 21.02 -3.24 -18.83
N ASP A 83 21.66 -3.77 -17.79
CA ASP A 83 22.73 -3.08 -17.04
C ASP A 83 23.99 -2.85 -17.90
N ALA A 84 24.19 -3.67 -18.94
CA ALA A 84 25.30 -3.52 -19.87
C ALA A 84 25.07 -2.44 -20.95
N ASP A 85 23.84 -1.96 -21.12
CA ASP A 85 23.48 -0.95 -22.10
C ASP A 85 23.68 0.46 -21.50
N PRO A 86 24.60 1.28 -22.03
CA PRO A 86 24.92 2.59 -21.43
C PRO A 86 23.75 3.58 -21.51
N ASP A 87 22.78 3.33 -22.39
CA ASP A 87 21.67 4.23 -22.63
C ASP A 87 20.40 3.82 -21.84
N ILE A 88 20.51 2.81 -20.97
CA ILE A 88 19.43 2.34 -20.11
C ILE A 88 19.84 2.51 -18.65
N SER A 89 18.93 3.05 -17.86
CA SER A 89 19.02 3.06 -16.40
C SER A 89 18.01 2.09 -15.81
N ILE A 90 18.33 1.55 -14.63
CA ILE A 90 17.47 0.65 -13.90
C ILE A 90 17.06 1.33 -12.61
N PHE A 91 15.75 1.40 -12.39
CA PHE A 91 15.19 1.75 -11.10
C PHE A 91 14.78 0.45 -10.39
N SER A 92 15.21 0.30 -9.13
CA SER A 92 14.89 -0.84 -8.30
C SER A 92 14.44 -0.39 -6.93
N ALA A 93 13.37 -0.97 -6.41
CA ALA A 93 12.89 -0.74 -5.06
C ALA A 93 12.27 -2.01 -4.48
N LEU A 94 12.15 -2.04 -3.15
CA LEU A 94 11.36 -3.05 -2.48
C LEU A 94 9.90 -2.90 -2.88
N ARG A 95 9.24 -4.03 -3.10
CA ARG A 95 7.83 -4.09 -3.39
C ARG A 95 7.04 -3.55 -2.21
N PHE A 96 5.98 -2.80 -2.50
CA PHE A 96 4.99 -2.42 -1.49
C PHE A 96 4.04 -3.59 -1.16
N GLY A 97 4.62 -4.67 -0.64
CA GLY A 97 3.99 -5.97 -0.50
C GLY A 97 5.00 -7.11 -0.39
N TYR A 98 4.53 -8.31 -0.03
CA TYR A 98 5.39 -9.43 0.32
C TYR A 98 4.73 -10.78 0.00
N GLY A 99 5.53 -11.84 -0.06
CA GLY A 99 5.04 -13.23 -0.08
C GLY A 99 4.83 -13.73 1.35
N HIS A 100 3.76 -14.48 1.62
CA HIS A 100 3.49 -14.97 2.97
C HIS A 100 2.76 -16.31 3.00
N LEU A 101 2.86 -16.97 4.15
CA LEU A 101 2.06 -18.12 4.53
C LEU A 101 0.96 -17.68 5.48
N THR A 102 -0.29 -17.88 5.06
CA THR A 102 -1.45 -17.75 5.94
C THR A 102 -1.69 -19.06 6.65
N ILE A 103 -1.87 -19.01 7.99
CA ILE A 103 -2.00 -20.19 8.84
C ILE A 103 -3.40 -20.21 9.46
N ASN A 104 -4.12 -21.32 9.31
CA ASN A 104 -5.44 -21.52 9.89
C ASN A 104 -5.37 -21.59 11.43
N CYS A 105 -5.80 -20.52 12.11
CA CYS A 105 -5.79 -20.43 13.56
C CYS A 105 -7.03 -21.03 14.25
N ARG A 106 -7.99 -21.56 13.48
CA ARG A 106 -9.17 -22.25 14.03
C ARG A 106 -8.84 -23.71 14.35
N ASP A 107 -8.17 -24.37 13.42
CA ASP A 107 -8.03 -25.82 13.45
C ASP A 107 -6.86 -26.27 14.34
N TYR A 108 -7.11 -27.32 15.12
CA TYR A 108 -6.12 -27.88 16.02
C TYR A 108 -5.19 -28.84 15.27
N PRO A 109 -3.85 -28.80 15.49
CA PRO A 109 -3.14 -28.01 16.50
C PRO A 109 -2.63 -26.63 16.05
N LEU A 110 -2.93 -26.18 14.83
CA LEU A 110 -2.47 -24.90 14.29
C LEU A 110 -3.02 -23.70 15.09
N ASN A 111 -4.13 -23.86 15.79
CA ASN A 111 -4.70 -22.88 16.72
C ASN A 111 -3.81 -22.59 17.95
N ILE A 112 -2.83 -23.43 18.28
CA ILE A 112 -1.85 -23.19 19.33
C ILE A 112 -0.79 -22.21 18.82
N SER A 113 -0.74 -20.99 19.36
CA SER A 113 0.24 -19.98 18.94
C SER A 113 1.70 -20.47 19.06
N GLY A 114 2.01 -21.23 20.10
CA GLY A 114 3.32 -21.84 20.26
C GLY A 114 3.73 -22.81 19.14
N PHE A 115 2.78 -23.52 18.52
CA PHE A 115 3.06 -24.32 17.33
C PHE A 115 3.47 -23.43 16.15
N ARG A 116 2.71 -22.37 15.88
CA ARG A 116 2.99 -21.43 14.78
C ARG A 116 4.31 -20.69 14.98
N ARG A 117 4.64 -20.32 16.22
CA ARG A 117 5.94 -19.73 16.58
C ARG A 117 7.09 -20.71 16.38
N ALA A 118 6.92 -21.98 16.77
CA ALA A 118 7.93 -23.00 16.53
C ALA A 118 8.20 -23.17 15.03
N PHE A 119 7.14 -23.20 14.22
CA PHE A 119 7.22 -23.19 12.77
C PHE A 119 7.96 -21.94 12.24
N ALA A 120 7.60 -20.74 12.70
CA ALA A 120 8.28 -19.51 12.29
C ALA A 120 9.79 -19.53 12.60
N PHE A 121 10.20 -20.02 13.78
CA PHE A 121 11.62 -20.19 14.09
C PHE A 121 12.32 -21.20 13.18
N ALA A 122 11.65 -22.27 12.75
CA ALA A 122 12.26 -23.27 11.88
C ALA A 122 12.30 -22.85 10.40
N PHE A 123 11.44 -21.93 9.97
CA PHE A 123 11.36 -21.46 8.59
C PHE A 123 12.59 -20.60 8.23
N ASP A 124 13.24 -20.92 7.11
CA ASP A 124 14.46 -20.23 6.67
C ASP A 124 14.16 -19.19 5.59
N LYS A 125 13.99 -17.92 5.99
CA LYS A 125 13.72 -16.82 5.05
C LYS A 125 14.95 -16.48 4.21
N THR A 126 16.15 -16.54 4.80
CA THR A 126 17.40 -16.37 4.04
C THR A 126 17.50 -17.38 2.91
N ARG A 127 17.10 -18.63 3.14
CA ARG A 127 17.03 -19.65 2.10
C ARG A 127 16.01 -19.32 1.02
N VAL A 128 14.85 -18.75 1.36
CA VAL A 128 13.90 -18.24 0.36
C VAL A 128 14.57 -17.15 -0.49
N THR A 129 15.19 -16.17 0.15
CA THR A 129 15.85 -15.06 -0.55
C THR A 129 16.95 -15.52 -1.51
N VAL A 130 17.78 -16.47 -1.09
CA VAL A 130 18.93 -16.93 -1.87
C VAL A 130 18.56 -17.98 -2.92
N GLU A 131 17.74 -18.98 -2.57
CA GLU A 131 17.48 -20.13 -3.45
C GLU A 131 16.25 -19.94 -4.34
N VAL A 132 15.26 -19.15 -3.91
CA VAL A 132 13.99 -18.99 -4.63
C VAL A 132 13.94 -17.66 -5.38
N LEU A 133 14.49 -16.59 -4.80
CA LEU A 133 14.42 -15.24 -5.36
C LEU A 133 15.76 -14.72 -5.88
N ASP A 134 16.80 -15.57 -5.95
CA ASP A 134 18.12 -15.26 -6.50
C ASP A 134 18.77 -13.97 -5.93
N GLY A 135 18.45 -13.63 -4.67
CA GLY A 135 18.91 -12.41 -4.00
C GLY A 135 18.11 -11.15 -4.33
N PHE A 136 17.05 -11.22 -5.14
CA PHE A 136 16.14 -10.11 -5.45
C PHE A 136 15.02 -9.96 -4.41
N SER A 137 15.39 -10.10 -3.13
CA SER A 137 14.49 -9.92 -1.99
C SER A 137 15.30 -9.71 -0.71
N GLN A 138 14.59 -9.38 0.36
CA GLN A 138 15.11 -9.39 1.71
C GLN A 138 14.21 -10.23 2.64
N GLU A 139 14.78 -10.64 3.76
CA GLU A 139 14.00 -11.16 4.87
C GLU A 139 13.12 -10.06 5.49
N HIS A 140 11.91 -10.43 5.93
CA HIS A 140 10.93 -9.50 6.50
C HIS A 140 10.00 -10.25 7.47
N ASP A 141 9.67 -9.70 8.63
CA ASP A 141 8.81 -10.29 9.66
C ASP A 141 7.49 -9.54 9.90
N SER A 142 7.52 -8.23 9.75
CA SER A 142 6.40 -7.33 9.94
C SER A 142 5.33 -7.61 8.89
N ILE A 143 4.08 -7.54 9.32
CA ILE A 143 2.94 -7.65 8.40
C ILE A 143 2.67 -6.37 7.60
N VAL A 144 3.40 -5.31 7.91
CA VAL A 144 3.40 -4.07 7.14
C VAL A 144 4.68 -4.08 6.30
N PRO A 145 4.62 -3.87 4.97
CA PRO A 145 5.81 -3.86 4.09
C PRO A 145 6.85 -2.84 4.55
N TYR A 146 8.15 -3.11 4.33
CA TYR A 146 9.24 -2.24 4.79
C TYR A 146 9.13 -0.79 4.27
N PRO A 147 8.77 -0.53 2.99
CA PRO A 147 8.64 0.85 2.50
C PRO A 147 7.46 1.62 3.10
N ASN A 148 6.58 0.99 3.86
CA ASN A 148 5.44 1.65 4.48
C ASN A 148 5.88 2.36 5.77
N GLY A 149 5.57 3.65 5.92
CA GLY A 149 5.97 4.46 7.07
C GLY A 149 5.41 4.02 8.43
N TRP A 150 4.48 3.06 8.46
CA TRP A 150 3.95 2.44 9.68
C TRP A 150 4.60 1.09 10.01
N CYS A 151 5.57 0.65 9.22
CA CYS A 151 6.28 -0.60 9.45
C CYS A 151 7.07 -0.57 10.76
N THR A 152 7.04 -1.68 11.48
CA THR A 152 7.77 -1.85 12.75
C THR A 152 8.90 -2.86 12.67
N GLU A 153 9.35 -3.23 11.46
CA GLU A 153 10.39 -4.24 11.25
C GLU A 153 11.62 -3.99 12.12
N ASP A 154 12.18 -2.79 12.05
CA ASP A 154 13.39 -2.41 12.79
C ASP A 154 13.19 -2.30 14.32
N ASP A 155 11.93 -2.22 14.77
CA ASP A 155 11.54 -2.14 16.17
C ASP A 155 11.18 -3.50 16.79
N LEU A 156 11.15 -4.58 15.99
CA LEU A 156 10.84 -5.92 16.49
C LEU A 156 11.90 -6.40 17.49
N PRO A 157 11.52 -7.07 18.59
CA PRO A 157 12.46 -7.49 19.62
C PRO A 157 13.40 -8.62 19.19
N TYR A 158 13.02 -9.35 18.15
CA TYR A 158 13.78 -10.44 17.54
C TYR A 158 13.21 -10.73 16.13
N HIS A 159 13.94 -11.49 15.32
CA HIS A 159 13.54 -11.86 13.96
C HIS A 159 13.57 -13.38 13.72
N TYR A 160 12.77 -13.84 12.77
CA TYR A 160 12.66 -15.22 12.26
C TYR A 160 13.46 -15.43 10.96
N TYR A 161 14.50 -14.63 10.70
CA TYR A 161 15.17 -14.62 9.38
C TYR A 161 15.86 -15.94 9.03
N THR A 162 16.61 -16.51 9.97
CA THR A 162 17.37 -17.75 9.76
C THR A 162 16.76 -18.91 10.55
N ALA A 163 16.96 -20.13 10.04
CA ALA A 163 16.46 -21.35 10.68
C ALA A 163 17.04 -21.57 12.09
N GLN A 164 16.15 -21.53 13.07
CA GLN A 164 16.36 -21.74 14.51
C GLN A 164 15.58 -23.00 14.96
N VAL A 165 15.91 -24.13 14.33
CA VAL A 165 15.21 -25.43 14.51
C VAL A 165 15.24 -25.92 15.97
N ALA A 166 16.31 -25.62 16.72
CA ALA A 166 16.45 -26.03 18.10
C ALA A 166 15.45 -25.31 19.01
N GLU A 167 15.26 -24.00 18.81
CA GLU A 167 14.31 -23.15 19.50
C GLU A 167 12.88 -23.62 19.22
N GLY A 168 12.55 -23.87 17.96
CA GLY A 168 11.25 -24.42 17.57
C GLY A 168 10.96 -25.79 18.19
N ASN A 169 11.93 -26.72 18.17
CA ASN A 169 11.79 -28.01 18.83
C ASN A 169 11.58 -27.87 20.35
N GLY A 170 12.32 -26.95 21.00
CA GLY A 170 12.19 -26.68 22.43
C GLY A 170 10.80 -26.14 22.80
N ILE A 171 10.21 -25.29 21.95
CA ILE A 171 8.84 -24.79 22.13
C ILE A 171 7.83 -25.96 22.02
N LEU A 172 7.94 -26.80 20.98
CA LEU A 172 7.04 -27.94 20.80
C LEU A 172 7.15 -28.96 21.94
N ASP A 173 8.36 -29.25 22.42
CA ASP A 173 8.59 -30.13 23.57
C ASP A 173 7.92 -29.59 24.84
N ALA A 174 8.06 -28.29 25.11
CA ALA A 174 7.45 -27.64 26.27
C ALA A 174 5.90 -27.63 26.23
N LEU A 175 5.32 -27.67 25.03
CA LEU A 175 3.87 -27.70 24.80
C LEU A 175 3.30 -29.13 24.79
N GLY A 176 4.14 -30.15 24.89
CA GLY A 176 3.71 -31.54 24.92
C GLY A 176 3.42 -32.15 23.56
N PHE A 177 3.99 -31.61 22.47
CA PHE A 177 4.00 -32.31 21.19
C PHE A 177 5.02 -33.45 21.25
N GLU A 178 4.58 -34.70 21.39
CA GLU A 178 5.48 -35.82 21.64
C GLU A 178 5.87 -36.54 20.35
N ARG A 179 7.16 -36.80 20.14
CA ARG A 179 7.64 -37.61 19.00
C ARG A 179 7.23 -39.07 19.19
N ASN A 180 6.55 -39.63 18.19
CA ASN A 180 6.11 -41.01 18.22
C ASN A 180 7.20 -41.95 17.69
N PHE A 181 7.68 -42.88 18.52
CA PHE A 181 8.69 -43.88 18.13
C PHE A 181 8.14 -45.31 18.10
N ALA A 182 6.83 -45.49 18.22
CA ALA A 182 6.22 -46.79 18.53
C ALA A 182 5.16 -47.25 17.52
N THR A 183 4.60 -46.35 16.71
CA THR A 183 3.44 -46.65 15.86
C THR A 183 3.70 -46.32 14.39
N TYR A 184 3.81 -47.33 13.54
CA TYR A 184 3.80 -47.16 12.08
C TYR A 184 2.38 -46.81 11.58
N PRO A 185 2.19 -45.90 10.58
CA PRO A 185 3.20 -45.18 9.78
C PRO A 185 3.63 -43.83 10.37
N VAL A 186 3.19 -43.48 11.58
CA VAL A 186 3.46 -42.17 12.21
C VAL A 186 4.79 -42.15 12.99
N GLU A 187 5.66 -43.14 12.79
CA GLU A 187 6.95 -43.25 13.45
C GLU A 187 7.88 -42.11 13.01
N GLY A 188 8.48 -41.42 13.98
CA GLY A 188 9.34 -40.26 13.78
C GLY A 188 8.62 -38.92 13.84
N TRP A 189 7.29 -38.90 13.70
CA TRP A 189 6.48 -37.67 13.70
C TRP A 189 5.89 -37.36 15.08
N ARG A 190 5.66 -36.08 15.36
CA ARG A 190 5.02 -35.61 16.58
C ARG A 190 3.52 -35.85 16.55
N SER A 191 2.98 -36.30 17.67
CA SER A 191 1.55 -36.18 17.98
C SER A 191 1.30 -34.80 18.61
N ALA A 192 0.07 -34.31 18.47
CA ALA A 192 -0.38 -33.11 19.16
C ALA A 192 -0.54 -33.39 20.68
N PRO A 193 -0.68 -32.35 21.54
CA PRO A 193 -0.76 -32.52 23.00
C PRO A 193 -1.87 -33.43 23.55
N ASP A 194 -2.90 -33.71 22.75
CA ASP A 194 -3.98 -34.67 23.05
C ASP A 194 -3.62 -36.12 22.68
N GLY A 195 -2.43 -36.35 22.13
CA GLY A 195 -1.89 -37.65 21.72
C GLY A 195 -2.22 -38.04 20.28
N ASN A 196 -3.06 -37.28 19.58
CA ASN A 196 -3.48 -37.61 18.21
C ASN A 196 -2.38 -37.25 17.18
N PRO A 197 -2.12 -38.11 16.18
CA PRO A 197 -1.28 -37.74 15.07
C PRO A 197 -1.95 -36.67 14.21
N PHE A 198 -1.16 -35.85 13.53
CA PHE A 198 -1.65 -34.83 12.61
C PHE A 198 -0.70 -34.67 11.43
N ASN A 199 -1.19 -34.04 10.37
CA ASN A 199 -0.44 -33.69 9.17
C ASN A 199 -0.73 -32.23 8.85
N VAL A 200 0.23 -31.52 8.26
CA VAL A 200 0.06 -30.14 7.79
C VAL A 200 0.24 -30.10 6.27
N VAL A 201 -0.77 -29.60 5.56
CA VAL A 201 -0.70 -29.36 4.12
C VAL A 201 -0.36 -27.89 3.84
N VAL A 202 0.72 -27.65 3.11
CA VAL A 202 1.09 -26.31 2.63
C VAL A 202 0.67 -26.16 1.17
N GLU A 203 -0.32 -25.32 0.94
CA GLU A 203 -0.89 -25.10 -0.39
C GLU A 203 -0.26 -23.94 -1.13
N TYR A 204 -0.18 -24.05 -2.46
CA TYR A 204 0.35 -22.99 -3.31
C TYR A 204 -0.26 -23.03 -4.72
N SER A 205 -0.09 -21.94 -5.48
CA SER A 205 -0.56 -21.87 -6.86
C SER A 205 0.31 -22.69 -7.81
N SER A 206 -0.33 -23.63 -8.51
CA SER A 206 0.24 -24.39 -9.62
C SER A 206 0.71 -23.53 -10.81
N SER A 207 0.28 -22.27 -10.89
CA SER A 207 0.75 -21.31 -11.91
C SER A 207 2.09 -20.64 -11.59
N SER A 208 2.64 -20.86 -10.39
CA SER A 208 3.95 -20.33 -9.97
C SER A 208 4.76 -21.39 -9.22
N PRO A 209 5.06 -22.54 -9.84
CA PRO A 209 5.74 -23.64 -9.16
C PRO A 209 7.17 -23.30 -8.71
N GLU A 210 7.85 -22.38 -9.39
CA GLU A 210 9.21 -21.96 -9.05
C GLU A 210 9.25 -21.15 -7.75
N ILE A 211 8.44 -20.08 -7.66
CA ILE A 211 8.41 -19.22 -6.47
C ILE A 211 7.53 -19.81 -5.38
N ALA A 212 6.24 -20.00 -5.68
CA ALA A 212 5.26 -20.45 -4.69
C ALA A 212 5.54 -21.89 -4.24
N GLY A 213 5.95 -22.77 -5.16
CA GLY A 213 6.37 -24.14 -4.83
C GLY A 213 7.70 -24.19 -4.08
N GLY A 214 8.66 -23.32 -4.43
CA GLY A 214 9.92 -23.16 -3.69
C GLY A 214 9.70 -22.78 -2.23
N VAL A 215 8.86 -21.76 -1.98
CA VAL A 215 8.49 -21.34 -0.62
C VAL A 215 7.74 -22.44 0.14
N ALA A 216 6.76 -23.09 -0.50
CA ALA A 216 6.02 -24.18 0.12
C ALA A 216 6.92 -25.37 0.50
N THR A 217 7.94 -25.65 -0.31
CA THR A 217 8.94 -26.70 -0.02
C THR A 217 9.77 -26.32 1.21
N ILE A 218 10.25 -25.08 1.30
CA ILE A 218 10.98 -24.58 2.48
C ILE A 218 10.11 -24.66 3.74
N ALA A 219 8.82 -24.36 3.63
CA ALA A 219 7.87 -24.51 4.73
C ALA A 219 7.72 -25.97 5.19
N VAL A 220 7.61 -26.91 4.24
CA VAL A 220 7.52 -28.34 4.56
C VAL A 220 8.82 -28.84 5.19
N ASP A 221 9.99 -28.44 4.69
CA ASP A 221 11.27 -28.79 5.29
C ASP A 221 11.36 -28.32 6.76
N ALA A 222 10.96 -27.07 7.02
CA ALA A 222 10.92 -26.51 8.38
C ALA A 222 9.99 -27.31 9.31
N LEU A 223 8.80 -27.71 8.84
CA LEU A 223 7.89 -28.57 9.60
C LEU A 223 8.50 -29.96 9.85
N GLN A 224 9.17 -30.54 8.86
CA GLN A 224 9.79 -31.85 8.98
C GLN A 224 11.01 -31.85 9.92
N ASP A 225 11.79 -30.78 9.94
CA ASP A 225 12.88 -30.54 10.91
C ASP A 225 12.38 -30.36 12.36
N LEU A 226 11.13 -29.90 12.50
CA LEU A 226 10.40 -29.93 13.78
C LEU A 226 9.78 -31.29 14.08
N HIS A 227 9.95 -32.28 13.21
CA HIS A 227 9.32 -33.59 13.27
C HIS A 227 7.80 -33.55 13.19
N VAL A 228 7.25 -32.63 12.40
CA VAL A 228 5.83 -32.58 12.03
C VAL A 228 5.65 -33.20 10.65
N ASN A 229 4.70 -34.11 10.51
CA ASN A 229 4.37 -34.66 9.20
C ASN A 229 3.74 -33.57 8.33
N ALA A 230 4.31 -33.30 7.16
CA ALA A 230 3.86 -32.22 6.29
C ALA A 230 4.14 -32.52 4.82
N GLU A 231 3.28 -31.99 3.95
CA GLU A 231 3.38 -32.12 2.50
C GLU A 231 2.90 -30.86 1.78
N THR A 232 3.36 -30.67 0.54
CA THR A 232 2.91 -29.57 -0.32
C THR A 232 1.72 -29.98 -1.18
N ARG A 233 0.80 -29.06 -1.47
CA ARG A 233 -0.29 -29.25 -2.43
C ARG A 233 -0.34 -28.09 -3.44
N ALA A 234 -0.05 -28.38 -4.71
CA ALA A 234 -0.30 -27.46 -5.80
C ALA A 234 -1.79 -27.47 -6.18
N ALA A 235 -2.40 -26.30 -6.31
CA ALA A 235 -3.80 -26.14 -6.72
C ALA A 235 -3.98 -24.93 -7.66
N ASP A 236 -5.17 -24.78 -8.25
CA ASP A 236 -5.54 -23.54 -8.93
C ASP A 236 -5.68 -22.41 -7.91
N PHE A 237 -5.24 -21.20 -8.27
CA PHE A 237 -5.24 -20.04 -7.37
C PHE A 237 -6.64 -19.74 -6.81
N ASN A 238 -7.65 -19.70 -7.68
CA ASN A 238 -9.01 -19.32 -7.27
C ASN A 238 -9.66 -20.40 -6.41
N GLU A 239 -9.24 -21.66 -6.59
CA GLU A 239 -9.78 -22.78 -5.82
C GLU A 239 -9.37 -22.70 -4.34
N TYR A 240 -8.08 -22.57 -4.05
CA TYR A 240 -7.62 -22.55 -2.65
C TYR A 240 -7.92 -21.20 -1.98
N ILE A 241 -7.89 -20.07 -2.70
CA ILE A 241 -8.29 -18.76 -2.15
C ILE A 241 -9.77 -18.76 -1.79
N SER A 242 -10.63 -19.38 -2.60
CA SER A 242 -12.05 -19.51 -2.24
C SER A 242 -12.24 -20.33 -0.96
N ARG A 243 -11.42 -21.38 -0.72
CA ARG A 243 -11.43 -22.11 0.55
C ARG A 243 -10.96 -21.26 1.71
N LEU A 244 -9.85 -20.52 1.55
CA LEU A 244 -9.36 -19.58 2.55
C LEU A 244 -10.45 -18.58 2.95
N ASP A 245 -11.02 -17.89 1.97
CA ASP A 245 -12.01 -16.83 2.15
C ASP A 245 -13.31 -17.37 2.75
N SER A 246 -13.76 -18.56 2.35
CA SER A 246 -14.95 -19.19 2.93
C SER A 246 -14.69 -19.92 4.25
N HIS A 247 -13.46 -19.86 4.76
CA HIS A 247 -13.02 -20.60 5.94
C HIS A 247 -13.22 -22.12 5.83
N GLY A 248 -13.00 -22.66 4.64
CA GLY A 248 -13.07 -24.08 4.31
C GLY A 248 -11.90 -24.90 4.84
N ASP A 249 -11.57 -25.97 4.11
CA ASP A 249 -10.56 -26.98 4.45
C ASP A 249 -9.18 -26.59 3.92
N TYR A 250 -8.33 -26.06 4.80
CA TYR A 250 -6.93 -25.71 4.53
C TYR A 250 -6.15 -25.65 5.86
N ASP A 251 -4.85 -25.98 5.84
CA ASP A 251 -3.96 -25.82 7.00
C ASP A 251 -3.11 -24.54 6.85
N MET A 252 -2.31 -24.49 5.79
CA MET A 252 -1.48 -23.33 5.44
C MET A 252 -1.56 -23.05 3.94
N VAL A 253 -1.57 -21.77 3.57
CA VAL A 253 -1.67 -21.33 2.18
C VAL A 253 -0.64 -20.25 1.90
N PHE A 254 0.16 -20.44 0.85
CA PHE A 254 1.07 -19.41 0.34
C PHE A 254 0.39 -18.57 -0.75
N TYR A 255 0.45 -17.25 -0.59
CA TYR A 255 0.17 -16.27 -1.64
C TYR A 255 0.88 -14.95 -1.32
N ALA A 256 0.87 -14.01 -2.27
CA ALA A 256 1.48 -12.70 -2.08
C ALA A 256 0.43 -11.61 -1.88
N SER A 257 0.74 -10.63 -1.04
CA SER A 257 -0.08 -9.43 -0.81
C SER A 257 0.58 -8.21 -1.46
N ASN A 258 -0.23 -7.33 -2.03
CA ASN A 258 0.15 -6.01 -2.55
C ASN A 258 -0.67 -4.95 -1.84
N TYR A 259 -0.05 -3.81 -1.58
CA TYR A 259 -0.70 -2.62 -1.05
C TYR A 259 -0.55 -1.48 -2.05
N LEU A 260 -1.41 -0.47 -1.95
CA LEU A 260 -1.40 0.71 -2.82
C LEU A 260 -1.46 2.03 -2.03
N THR A 261 -1.56 1.94 -0.70
CA THR A 261 -1.69 3.08 0.21
C THR A 261 -0.87 2.84 1.47
N ASN A 262 -0.46 3.93 2.12
CA ASN A 262 0.21 3.85 3.42
C ASN A 262 -0.75 3.55 4.58
N ASP A 263 -2.06 3.50 4.36
CA ASP A 263 -3.02 3.26 5.43
C ASP A 263 -2.87 1.85 6.03
N VAL A 264 -2.93 1.77 7.36
CA VAL A 264 -2.86 0.51 8.11
C VAL A 264 -4.10 0.26 8.98
N ASP A 265 -5.19 0.99 8.75
CA ASP A 265 -6.48 0.80 9.41
C ASP A 265 -7.05 -0.61 9.19
N TRP A 266 -6.65 -1.29 8.11
CA TRP A 266 -6.96 -2.69 7.86
C TRP A 266 -6.47 -3.62 8.97
N LEU A 267 -5.46 -3.26 9.77
CA LEU A 267 -5.06 -4.02 10.96
C LEU A 267 -6.26 -4.19 11.92
N ALA A 268 -7.09 -3.16 12.11
CA ALA A 268 -8.28 -3.22 12.97
C ALA A 268 -9.38 -4.18 12.48
N ARG A 269 -9.36 -4.61 11.22
CA ARG A 269 -10.44 -5.44 10.64
C ARG A 269 -9.96 -6.82 10.18
N ARG A 270 -8.72 -6.92 9.67
CA ARG A 270 -8.18 -8.13 9.04
C ARG A 270 -7.87 -9.26 10.01
N TYR A 271 -7.68 -9.00 11.30
CA TYR A 271 -7.40 -10.02 12.32
C TYR A 271 -8.32 -9.92 13.53
N TRP A 272 -9.43 -9.20 13.37
CA TRP A 272 -10.38 -8.95 14.44
C TRP A 272 -11.11 -10.24 14.81
N SER A 273 -11.18 -10.55 16.11
CA SER A 273 -11.81 -11.80 16.58
C SER A 273 -13.29 -11.93 16.20
N GLU A 274 -14.03 -10.82 16.09
CA GLU A 274 -15.46 -10.89 15.69
C GLU A 274 -15.63 -11.31 14.23
N ASN A 275 -14.61 -11.06 13.39
CA ASN A 275 -14.59 -11.44 11.98
C ASN A 275 -14.08 -12.87 11.74
N ALA A 276 -13.59 -13.56 12.76
CA ALA A 276 -12.92 -14.85 12.59
C ALA A 276 -13.81 -16.01 12.12
N ASP A 277 -15.14 -15.86 12.09
CA ASP A 277 -16.05 -16.83 11.46
C ASP A 277 -16.85 -16.22 10.29
N VAL A 278 -16.52 -15.01 9.87
CA VAL A 278 -17.24 -14.28 8.82
C VAL A 278 -16.55 -14.53 7.49
N PRO A 279 -17.20 -15.18 6.50
CA PRO A 279 -16.59 -15.39 5.19
C PRO A 279 -16.04 -14.10 4.58
N TYR A 280 -14.90 -14.22 3.89
CA TYR A 280 -14.12 -13.15 3.26
C TYR A 280 -13.50 -12.16 4.25
N GLN A 281 -13.56 -12.42 5.55
CA GLN A 281 -12.94 -11.60 6.58
C GLN A 281 -12.05 -12.47 7.47
N ASN A 282 -11.02 -11.87 8.06
CA ASN A 282 -10.06 -12.59 8.90
C ASN A 282 -9.58 -13.93 8.30
N PRO A 283 -8.78 -13.89 7.22
CA PRO A 283 -8.39 -15.07 6.45
C PRO A 283 -7.58 -16.10 7.25
N THR A 284 -7.21 -15.79 8.49
CA THR A 284 -6.45 -16.67 9.38
C THR A 284 -7.32 -17.30 10.47
N ASN A 285 -8.59 -16.88 10.60
CA ASN A 285 -9.47 -17.21 11.74
C ASN A 285 -8.85 -16.84 13.10
N PHE A 286 -7.91 -15.89 13.14
CA PHE A 286 -7.17 -15.52 14.35
C PHE A 286 -8.08 -14.85 15.37
N ARG A 287 -7.85 -15.16 16.65
CA ARG A 287 -8.57 -14.59 17.78
C ARG A 287 -7.61 -14.22 18.89
N ASN A 288 -7.62 -12.96 19.30
CA ASN A 288 -6.78 -12.49 20.39
C ASN A 288 -7.35 -11.21 21.03
N ALA A 289 -7.85 -11.33 22.26
CA ALA A 289 -8.46 -10.21 22.98
C ALA A 289 -7.49 -9.03 23.28
N THR A 290 -6.17 -9.28 23.30
CA THR A 290 -5.18 -8.19 23.46
C THR A 290 -5.00 -7.43 22.16
N TYR A 291 -4.98 -8.14 21.03
CA TYR A 291 -5.01 -7.54 19.70
C TYR A 291 -6.25 -6.68 19.51
N ASP A 292 -7.43 -7.26 19.80
CA ASP A 292 -8.72 -6.59 19.63
C ASP A 292 -8.84 -5.32 20.49
N SER A 293 -8.14 -5.25 21.63
CA SER A 293 -8.21 -4.09 22.53
C SER A 293 -7.58 -2.81 21.96
N TRP A 294 -6.73 -2.91 20.94
CA TRP A 294 -6.12 -1.76 20.26
C TRP A 294 -6.95 -1.22 19.08
N ARG A 295 -7.97 -1.98 18.66
CA ARG A 295 -8.77 -1.70 17.48
C ARG A 295 -9.38 -0.30 17.48
N ASP A 296 -10.02 0.07 18.59
CA ASP A 296 -10.73 1.36 18.67
C ASP A 296 -9.76 2.54 18.72
N GLN A 297 -8.60 2.38 19.37
CA GLN A 297 -7.55 3.39 19.33
C GLN A 297 -7.00 3.57 17.91
N LEU A 298 -6.77 2.48 17.17
CA LEU A 298 -6.33 2.56 15.78
C LEU A 298 -7.37 3.27 14.91
N LEU A 299 -8.65 2.94 15.05
CA LEU A 299 -9.70 3.45 14.15
C LEU A 299 -10.18 4.86 14.50
N TYR A 300 -10.24 5.22 15.78
CA TYR A 300 -10.97 6.42 16.22
C TYR A 300 -10.11 7.50 16.87
N SER A 301 -8.80 7.30 16.98
CA SER A 301 -7.90 8.38 17.38
C SER A 301 -7.70 9.36 16.21
N THR A 302 -7.40 10.62 16.53
CA THR A 302 -7.23 11.70 15.54
C THR A 302 -5.79 12.17 15.41
N THR A 303 -4.90 11.68 16.27
CA THR A 303 -3.47 12.01 16.24
C THR A 303 -2.64 10.85 15.69
N TYR A 304 -1.55 11.18 15.01
CA TYR A 304 -0.63 10.17 14.47
C TYR A 304 -0.03 9.31 15.58
N GLU A 305 0.36 9.93 16.71
CA GLU A 305 1.02 9.24 17.81
C GLU A 305 0.15 8.15 18.43
N GLU A 306 -1.15 8.44 18.66
CA GLU A 306 -2.09 7.46 19.23
C GLU A 306 -2.38 6.32 18.24
N VAL A 307 -2.50 6.63 16.96
CA VAL A 307 -2.71 5.64 15.89
C VAL A 307 -1.46 4.77 15.72
N TYR A 308 -0.26 5.35 15.78
CA TYR A 308 1.00 4.64 15.62
C TYR A 308 1.24 3.68 16.78
N GLU A 309 0.98 4.12 18.02
CA GLU A 309 1.04 3.24 19.19
C GLU A 309 0.16 2.00 19.01
N ALA A 310 -1.09 2.17 18.56
CA ALA A 310 -2.00 1.05 18.31
C ALA A 310 -1.49 0.16 17.17
N ALA A 311 -1.09 0.73 16.03
CA ALA A 311 -0.57 -0.01 14.89
C ALA A 311 0.66 -0.86 15.25
N ALA A 312 1.61 -0.27 15.98
CA ALA A 312 2.83 -0.95 16.41
C ALA A 312 2.54 -2.08 17.40
N ALA A 313 1.65 -1.84 18.39
CA ALA A 313 1.25 -2.87 19.33
C ALA A 313 0.55 -4.05 18.63
N MET A 314 -0.29 -3.77 17.63
CA MET A 314 -0.97 -4.78 16.84
C MET A 314 0.00 -5.61 16.00
N GLN A 315 0.95 -4.98 15.32
CA GLN A 315 2.02 -5.67 14.56
C GLN A 315 2.84 -6.59 15.47
N LEU A 316 3.26 -6.12 16.65
CA LEU A 316 4.01 -6.93 17.63
C LEU A 316 3.21 -8.17 18.08
N ILE A 317 1.92 -8.02 18.35
CA ILE A 317 1.06 -9.15 18.75
C ILE A 317 0.95 -10.18 17.63
N LEU A 318 0.85 -9.73 16.37
CA LEU A 318 0.83 -10.63 15.22
C LEU A 318 2.17 -11.33 15.02
N HIS A 319 3.30 -10.62 15.15
CA HIS A 319 4.63 -11.21 15.10
C HIS A 319 4.81 -12.30 16.17
N GLU A 320 4.36 -12.06 17.41
CA GLU A 320 4.44 -13.04 18.50
C GLU A 320 3.49 -14.23 18.33
N ASN A 321 2.36 -14.07 17.65
CA ASN A 321 1.34 -15.13 17.54
C ASN A 321 1.34 -15.84 16.17
N VAL A 322 2.02 -15.28 15.17
CA VAL A 322 2.20 -15.82 13.82
C VAL A 322 0.91 -16.38 13.21
N PRO A 323 -0.21 -15.62 13.11
CA PRO A 323 -1.34 -16.07 12.29
C PRO A 323 -1.02 -16.04 10.79
N LEU A 324 -0.03 -15.23 10.43
CA LEU A 324 0.56 -15.11 9.11
C LEU A 324 2.08 -15.02 9.30
N LEU A 325 2.84 -15.76 8.50
CA LEU A 325 4.29 -15.70 8.44
C LEU A 325 4.69 -15.04 7.12
N VAL A 326 5.27 -13.84 7.17
CA VAL A 326 5.89 -13.25 5.98
C VAL A 326 7.12 -14.08 5.61
N CYS A 327 7.28 -14.42 4.34
CA CYS A 327 8.35 -15.28 3.87
C CYS A 327 9.52 -14.48 3.29
N TYR A 328 9.22 -13.37 2.61
CA TYR A 328 10.17 -12.48 1.97
C TYR A 328 9.48 -11.19 1.55
N GLU A 329 10.25 -10.12 1.37
CA GLU A 329 9.84 -8.93 0.62
C GLU A 329 10.71 -8.82 -0.64
N ASN A 330 10.09 -8.89 -1.82
CA ASN A 330 10.84 -8.95 -3.08
C ASN A 330 11.12 -7.57 -3.65
N THR A 331 12.21 -7.44 -4.39
CA THR A 331 12.59 -6.24 -5.12
C THR A 331 12.01 -6.31 -6.53
N TYR A 332 11.40 -5.24 -7.01
CA TYR A 332 11.04 -5.09 -8.42
C TYR A 332 11.99 -4.13 -9.12
N MET A 333 12.07 -4.28 -10.45
CA MET A 333 12.97 -3.51 -11.29
C MET A 333 12.27 -3.07 -12.57
N GLN A 334 12.55 -1.83 -13.00
CA GLN A 334 12.13 -1.29 -14.28
C GLN A 334 13.33 -0.66 -14.99
N GLY A 335 13.46 -0.94 -16.28
CA GLY A 335 14.42 -0.28 -17.16
C GLY A 335 13.77 0.91 -17.85
N TYR A 336 14.52 1.99 -17.99
CA TYR A 336 14.11 3.19 -18.72
C TYR A 336 15.30 3.79 -19.48
N ARG A 337 15.04 4.48 -20.59
CA ARG A 337 16.07 5.18 -21.37
C ARG A 337 16.63 6.37 -20.59
N ASN A 338 17.88 6.74 -20.87
CA ASN A 338 18.53 7.90 -20.26
C ASN A 338 19.28 8.79 -21.27
N ASP A 339 19.00 8.63 -22.56
CA ASP A 339 19.70 9.27 -23.67
C ASP A 339 18.87 10.30 -24.44
N VAL A 340 17.53 10.21 -24.38
CA VAL A 340 16.61 11.16 -25.02
C VAL A 340 15.91 12.04 -23.99
N PHE A 341 15.39 11.45 -22.91
CA PHE A 341 14.65 12.15 -21.87
C PHE A 341 15.31 12.03 -20.49
N GLU A 342 15.11 13.06 -19.67
CA GLU A 342 15.38 13.07 -18.24
C GLU A 342 14.11 13.48 -17.46
N GLY A 343 14.17 13.49 -16.13
CA GLY A 343 13.01 13.77 -15.28
C GLY A 343 12.13 12.55 -15.00
N HIS A 344 12.67 11.34 -15.18
CA HIS A 344 12.07 10.11 -14.66
C HIS A 344 12.00 10.18 -13.13
N VAL A 345 10.82 9.93 -12.56
CA VAL A 345 10.59 9.99 -11.11
C VAL A 345 10.16 8.61 -10.63
N GLY A 346 11.06 7.90 -9.98
CA GLY A 346 10.76 6.61 -9.39
C GLY A 346 9.93 6.76 -8.12
N ASP A 347 8.82 6.03 -8.02
CA ASP A 347 8.00 5.97 -6.80
C ASP A 347 7.84 4.54 -6.24
N LEU A 348 7.34 4.43 -5.00
CA LEU A 348 7.20 3.14 -4.31
C LEU A 348 6.01 2.29 -4.77
N ALA A 349 5.04 2.83 -5.52
CA ALA A 349 3.83 2.11 -5.95
C ALA A 349 3.91 1.62 -7.41
N TYR A 350 4.34 2.50 -8.30
CA TYR A 350 4.37 2.37 -9.75
C TYR A 350 5.76 2.60 -10.34
N TYR A 351 6.79 2.86 -9.53
CA TYR A 351 8.18 2.92 -9.95
C TYR A 351 8.35 4.03 -11.00
N ILE A 352 9.06 3.78 -12.10
CA ILE A 352 9.23 4.78 -13.16
C ILE A 352 7.95 4.96 -13.96
N SER A 353 7.02 4.01 -13.88
CA SER A 353 5.71 4.07 -14.56
C SER A 353 4.68 4.92 -13.81
N GLY A 354 5.07 5.50 -12.68
CA GLY A 354 4.25 6.43 -11.93
C GLY A 354 3.87 7.68 -12.70
N ARG A 355 2.77 8.31 -12.26
CA ARG A 355 2.28 9.59 -12.80
C ARG A 355 3.36 10.69 -12.79
N TRP A 356 4.27 10.63 -11.83
CA TRP A 356 5.28 11.66 -11.62
C TRP A 356 6.33 11.67 -12.71
N THR A 357 6.64 10.52 -13.33
CA THR A 357 7.46 10.46 -14.54
C THR A 357 6.79 11.21 -15.67
N LEU A 358 5.55 10.88 -16.05
CA LEU A 358 4.87 11.60 -17.14
C LEU A 358 4.63 13.08 -16.83
N ARG A 359 4.60 13.44 -15.55
CA ARG A 359 4.54 14.84 -15.12
C ARG A 359 5.86 15.59 -15.34
N LYS A 360 7.00 14.97 -15.05
CA LYS A 360 8.31 15.65 -15.01
C LYS A 360 9.22 15.33 -16.18
N ILE A 361 8.96 14.29 -16.95
CA ILE A 361 9.80 13.87 -18.07
C ILE A 361 9.88 14.97 -19.13
N HIS A 362 11.09 15.22 -19.63
CA HIS A 362 11.40 16.22 -20.66
C HIS A 362 12.69 15.86 -21.38
N LYS A 363 12.90 16.42 -22.57
CA LYS A 363 14.10 16.12 -23.36
C LYS A 363 15.36 16.65 -22.66
N ILE A 364 16.42 15.86 -22.71
CA ILE A 364 17.74 16.20 -22.12
C ILE A 364 18.35 17.45 -22.77
N ASP A 365 18.03 17.72 -24.03
CA ASP A 365 18.51 18.91 -24.74
C ASP A 365 17.77 20.21 -24.35
N GLY A 366 16.79 20.12 -23.45
CA GLY A 366 15.96 21.23 -22.99
C GLY A 366 14.97 21.75 -24.03
N THR A 367 14.83 21.10 -25.20
CA THR A 367 13.82 21.51 -26.18
C THR A 367 12.42 21.13 -25.68
N PRO A 368 11.42 22.02 -25.82
CA PRO A 368 10.07 21.72 -25.36
C PRO A 368 9.40 20.61 -26.19
N GLY A 369 8.41 19.97 -25.59
CA GLY A 369 7.57 18.96 -26.23
C GLY A 369 8.27 17.62 -26.44
N GLY A 370 7.80 16.86 -27.43
CA GLY A 370 8.24 15.50 -27.70
C GLY A 370 7.19 14.44 -27.37
N THR A 371 7.48 13.22 -27.80
CA THR A 371 6.62 12.06 -27.64
C THR A 371 7.33 11.01 -26.81
N VAL A 372 6.75 10.65 -25.66
CA VAL A 372 7.23 9.56 -24.82
C VAL A 372 6.45 8.31 -25.18
N THR A 373 7.13 7.24 -25.57
CA THR A 373 6.48 5.96 -25.85
C THR A 373 6.61 5.05 -24.63
N VAL A 374 5.49 4.58 -24.09
CA VAL A 374 5.43 3.68 -22.95
C VAL A 374 4.91 2.33 -23.43
N ALA A 375 5.60 1.22 -23.15
CA ALA A 375 5.06 -0.09 -23.48
C ALA A 375 4.05 -0.56 -22.43
N ILE A 376 2.94 -1.14 -22.88
CA ILE A 376 1.97 -1.86 -22.05
C ILE A 376 1.85 -3.31 -22.54
N GLY A 377 1.77 -4.24 -21.60
CA GLY A 377 1.71 -5.68 -21.91
C GLY A 377 0.34 -6.15 -22.39
N GLN A 378 -0.71 -5.39 -22.15
CA GLN A 378 -2.09 -5.70 -22.57
C GLN A 378 -2.82 -4.40 -22.87
N GLU A 379 -3.87 -4.48 -23.69
CA GLU A 379 -4.75 -3.35 -23.94
C GLU A 379 -5.55 -2.95 -22.67
N PRO A 380 -5.86 -1.66 -22.48
CA PRO A 380 -6.81 -1.18 -21.47
C PRO A 380 -8.18 -1.87 -21.59
N ASP A 381 -8.75 -2.26 -20.44
CA ASP A 381 -10.04 -2.95 -20.36
C ASP A 381 -11.25 -2.00 -20.46
N SER A 382 -11.11 -0.79 -19.92
CA SER A 382 -12.15 0.23 -19.80
C SER A 382 -11.54 1.57 -19.44
N PHE A 383 -12.16 2.66 -19.87
CA PHE A 383 -11.87 4.02 -19.43
C PHE A 383 -12.91 4.55 -18.42
N ASN A 384 -13.65 3.63 -17.79
CA ASN A 384 -14.51 3.90 -16.65
C ASN A 384 -13.70 3.84 -15.34
N ILE A 385 -13.56 4.99 -14.68
CA ILE A 385 -12.84 5.13 -13.40
C ILE A 385 -13.43 4.34 -12.22
N PHE A 386 -14.68 3.88 -12.33
CA PHE A 386 -15.37 3.14 -11.26
C PHE A 386 -15.33 1.63 -11.45
N THR A 387 -15.04 1.12 -12.65
CA THR A 387 -15.15 -0.33 -12.95
C THR A 387 -13.84 -0.99 -13.33
N THR A 388 -12.84 -0.25 -13.82
CA THR A 388 -11.57 -0.85 -14.21
C THR A 388 -10.82 -1.42 -13.00
N ASN A 389 -10.19 -2.58 -13.21
CA ASN A 389 -9.21 -3.15 -12.28
C ASN A 389 -7.86 -3.39 -12.97
N SER A 390 -7.68 -2.86 -14.18
CA SER A 390 -6.48 -3.05 -14.98
C SER A 390 -5.41 -2.02 -14.62
N ALA A 391 -4.20 -2.51 -14.32
CA ALA A 391 -3.04 -1.65 -14.14
C ALA A 391 -2.70 -0.84 -15.41
N TYR A 392 -3.02 -1.36 -16.60
CA TYR A 392 -2.77 -0.68 -17.88
C TYR A 392 -3.77 0.46 -18.11
N SER A 393 -5.05 0.28 -17.75
CA SER A 393 -6.03 1.37 -17.76
C SER A 393 -5.70 2.44 -16.73
N ALA A 394 -5.29 2.02 -15.52
CA ALA A 394 -4.89 2.94 -14.45
C ALA A 394 -3.67 3.79 -14.82
N ALA A 395 -2.70 3.24 -15.56
CA ALA A 395 -1.53 3.98 -16.05
C ALA A 395 -1.93 5.19 -16.92
N ILE A 396 -3.04 5.09 -17.65
CA ILE A 396 -3.57 6.19 -18.46
C ILE A 396 -4.49 7.09 -17.62
N LEU A 397 -5.48 6.51 -16.93
CA LEU A 397 -6.51 7.27 -16.19
C LEU A 397 -5.93 8.17 -15.09
N ASN A 398 -4.87 7.75 -14.40
CA ASN A 398 -4.21 8.56 -13.37
C ASN A 398 -3.64 9.90 -13.88
N ASN A 399 -3.48 10.01 -15.21
CA ASN A 399 -3.01 11.21 -15.89
C ASN A 399 -4.14 12.10 -16.44
N LEU A 400 -5.40 11.64 -16.37
CA LEU A 400 -6.55 12.37 -16.89
C LEU A 400 -7.38 13.03 -15.79
N TRP A 401 -7.37 12.49 -14.57
CA TRP A 401 -8.30 12.91 -13.51
C TRP A 401 -7.62 13.72 -12.40
N PRO A 402 -8.25 14.82 -11.95
CA PRO A 402 -7.78 15.59 -10.80
C PRO A 402 -8.18 14.93 -9.47
N GLN A 403 -7.41 15.18 -8.42
CA GLN A 403 -7.69 14.69 -7.06
C GLN A 403 -7.47 15.84 -6.06
N LEU A 404 -7.95 15.73 -4.83
CA LEU A 404 -7.59 16.72 -3.80
C LEU A 404 -6.12 16.61 -3.41
N TYR A 405 -5.66 15.37 -3.22
CA TYR A 405 -4.28 14.98 -3.00
C TYR A 405 -3.93 13.79 -3.89
N LYS A 406 -2.64 13.62 -4.16
CA LYS A 406 -2.05 12.45 -4.83
C LYS A 406 -1.02 11.83 -3.88
N TYR A 407 -0.71 10.55 -4.06
CA TYR A 407 0.46 9.98 -3.41
C TYR A 407 1.73 10.51 -4.08
N SER A 408 2.62 11.16 -3.32
CA SER A 408 3.99 11.49 -3.76
C SER A 408 4.82 10.22 -3.97
N PRO A 409 6.06 10.33 -4.49
CA PRO A 409 6.87 9.16 -4.75
C PRO A 409 7.15 8.26 -3.54
N ASP A 410 7.13 8.82 -2.33
CA ASP A 410 7.25 8.12 -1.05
C ASP A 410 5.90 7.70 -0.43
N LEU A 411 4.81 7.78 -1.19
CA LEU A 411 3.44 7.46 -0.77
C LEU A 411 2.90 8.33 0.37
N THR A 412 3.48 9.51 0.58
CA THR A 412 2.88 10.52 1.46
C THR A 412 1.84 11.36 0.70
N PRO A 413 0.91 12.03 1.40
CA PRO A 413 -0.06 12.89 0.73
C PRO A 413 0.60 14.14 0.14
N TRP A 414 0.47 14.32 -1.17
CA TRP A 414 0.91 15.49 -1.91
C TRP A 414 -0.29 16.30 -2.41
N PRO A 415 -0.42 17.60 -2.09
CA PRO A 415 -1.55 18.41 -2.54
C PRO A 415 -1.65 18.45 -4.07
N ASP A 416 -2.85 18.32 -4.63
CA ASP A 416 -3.12 18.50 -6.07
C ASP A 416 -4.09 19.67 -6.26
N LEU A 417 -5.41 19.44 -6.23
CA LEU A 417 -6.41 20.52 -6.24
C LEU A 417 -6.50 21.28 -4.91
N ALA A 418 -6.15 20.65 -3.79
CA ALA A 418 -6.21 21.29 -2.48
C ALA A 418 -5.05 22.27 -2.30
N GLU A 419 -5.35 23.52 -1.94
CA GLU A 419 -4.34 24.52 -1.54
C GLU A 419 -4.15 24.55 -0.03
N ASN A 420 -5.23 24.31 0.73
CA ASN A 420 -5.23 24.34 2.17
C ASN A 420 -6.28 23.38 2.73
N LEU A 421 -5.96 22.79 3.88
CA LEU A 421 -6.84 21.89 4.61
C LEU A 421 -6.83 22.22 6.10
N ILE A 422 -8.02 22.33 6.67
CA ILE A 422 -8.24 22.43 8.12
C ILE A 422 -9.02 21.19 8.55
N THR A 423 -8.50 20.46 9.53
CA THR A 423 -9.19 19.35 10.19
C THR A 423 -9.59 19.78 11.59
N GLU A 424 -10.83 19.55 11.97
CA GLU A 424 -11.39 19.97 13.25
C GLU A 424 -12.26 18.87 13.85
N THR A 425 -12.15 18.69 15.17
CA THR A 425 -13.06 17.93 16.02
C THR A 425 -13.92 18.86 16.88
N HIS A 426 -14.91 18.31 17.61
CA HIS A 426 -15.70 19.10 18.57
C HIS A 426 -14.84 19.78 19.64
N ALA A 427 -13.74 19.13 20.05
CA ALA A 427 -12.84 19.65 21.07
C ALA A 427 -12.12 20.95 20.62
N GLU A 428 -11.87 21.08 19.32
CA GLU A 428 -11.19 22.21 18.70
C GLU A 428 -12.18 23.28 18.23
N ASN A 429 -13.34 22.84 17.74
CA ASN A 429 -14.40 23.70 17.23
C ASN A 429 -15.80 23.19 17.62
N SER A 430 -16.49 23.93 18.49
CA SER A 430 -17.82 23.56 18.99
C SER A 430 -18.93 23.53 17.93
N ASP A 431 -18.68 24.07 16.73
CA ASP A 431 -19.62 23.99 15.60
C ASP A 431 -19.53 22.63 14.86
N VAL A 432 -18.52 21.81 15.15
CA VAL A 432 -18.45 20.40 14.76
C VAL A 432 -19.22 19.60 15.81
N PRO A 433 -20.17 18.71 15.44
CA PRO A 433 -20.88 17.88 16.41
C PRO A 433 -19.94 16.97 17.22
N ASP A 434 -20.35 16.60 18.44
CA ASP A 434 -19.58 15.72 19.31
C ASP A 434 -19.34 14.35 18.66
N GLY A 435 -18.08 13.90 18.66
CA GLY A 435 -17.65 12.66 18.00
C GLY A 435 -17.53 12.72 16.47
N HIS A 436 -17.58 13.90 15.85
CA HIS A 436 -17.40 14.07 14.39
C HIS A 436 -16.01 14.64 14.06
N THR A 437 -15.53 14.36 12.84
CA THR A 437 -14.42 15.09 12.21
C THR A 437 -14.93 15.92 11.03
N ARG A 438 -14.53 17.19 10.96
CA ARG A 438 -14.78 18.09 9.83
C ARG A 438 -13.48 18.42 9.10
N PHE A 439 -13.53 18.35 7.78
CA PHE A 439 -12.46 18.79 6.87
C PHE A 439 -12.95 20.00 6.08
N THR A 440 -12.26 21.14 6.20
CA THR A 440 -12.49 22.33 5.38
C THR A 440 -11.34 22.47 4.40
N ILE A 441 -11.64 22.38 3.11
CA ILE A 441 -10.65 22.30 2.03
C ILE A 441 -10.82 23.52 1.12
N ASP A 442 -9.76 24.32 1.01
CA ASP A 442 -9.67 25.34 -0.03
C ASP A 442 -9.02 24.73 -1.27
N ILE A 443 -9.60 25.00 -2.45
CA ILE A 443 -9.11 24.48 -3.72
C ILE A 443 -8.57 25.58 -4.64
N ILE A 444 -7.71 25.17 -5.56
CA ILE A 444 -7.13 26.02 -6.61
C ILE A 444 -8.22 26.77 -7.39
N GLN A 445 -7.97 28.05 -7.67
CA GLN A 445 -8.97 28.94 -8.28
C GLN A 445 -8.95 29.01 -9.81
N ASN A 446 -7.86 28.55 -10.46
CA ASN A 446 -7.70 28.53 -11.92
C ASN A 446 -7.94 27.15 -12.55
N ALA A 447 -8.45 26.18 -11.79
CA ALA A 447 -8.76 24.85 -12.32
C ALA A 447 -9.99 24.90 -13.26
N THR A 448 -9.86 24.27 -14.43
CA THR A 448 -10.91 24.22 -15.46
C THR A 448 -11.01 22.81 -16.02
N TRP A 449 -12.23 22.34 -16.27
CA TRP A 449 -12.47 21.13 -17.05
C TRP A 449 -12.07 21.35 -18.51
N ASN A 450 -11.69 20.30 -19.22
CA ASN A 450 -11.31 20.35 -20.64
C ASN A 450 -12.44 20.78 -21.59
N ASP A 451 -13.68 20.92 -21.11
CA ASP A 451 -14.81 21.51 -21.85
C ASP A 451 -14.96 23.03 -21.63
N GLY A 452 -14.06 23.64 -20.85
CA GLY A 452 -14.03 25.06 -20.51
C GLY A 452 -14.88 25.45 -19.28
N THR A 453 -15.59 24.50 -18.67
CA THR A 453 -16.34 24.75 -17.44
C THR A 453 -15.37 24.90 -16.26
N PRO A 454 -15.49 25.94 -15.41
CA PRO A 454 -14.65 26.04 -14.22
C PRO A 454 -14.84 24.84 -13.28
N LEU A 455 -13.73 24.29 -12.77
CA LEU A 455 -13.76 23.28 -11.71
C LEU A 455 -13.87 24.01 -10.37
N THR A 456 -14.93 23.70 -9.61
CA THR A 456 -15.25 24.41 -8.36
C THR A 456 -15.41 23.45 -7.18
N ALA A 457 -15.49 24.01 -5.97
CA ALA A 457 -15.77 23.24 -4.76
C ALA A 457 -17.15 22.56 -4.81
N GLU A 458 -18.07 23.01 -5.66
CA GLU A 458 -19.32 22.29 -5.90
C GLU A 458 -19.09 20.93 -6.56
N ASP A 459 -18.10 20.79 -7.44
CA ASP A 459 -17.72 19.51 -8.05
C ASP A 459 -17.12 18.57 -7.00
N VAL A 460 -16.29 19.11 -6.10
CA VAL A 460 -15.72 18.37 -4.97
C VAL A 460 -16.83 17.85 -4.05
N ALA A 461 -17.72 18.73 -3.57
CA ALA A 461 -18.83 18.32 -2.70
C ALA A 461 -19.79 17.35 -3.41
N PHE A 462 -20.05 17.58 -4.69
CA PHE A 462 -20.87 16.69 -5.51
C PHE A 462 -20.22 15.32 -5.67
N THR A 463 -18.90 15.23 -5.86
CA THR A 463 -18.18 13.95 -6.02
C THR A 463 -18.47 13.01 -4.86
N PHE A 464 -18.34 13.49 -3.63
CA PHE A 464 -18.56 12.65 -2.44
C PHE A 464 -20.04 12.38 -2.17
N THR A 465 -20.91 13.33 -2.49
CA THR A 465 -22.37 13.08 -2.47
C THR A 465 -22.74 12.00 -3.49
N TYR A 466 -22.20 12.07 -4.71
CA TYR A 466 -22.44 11.10 -5.78
C TYR A 466 -21.94 9.72 -5.40
N ALA A 467 -20.72 9.61 -4.87
CA ALA A 467 -20.17 8.35 -4.40
C ALA A 467 -21.06 7.70 -3.33
N PHE A 468 -21.53 8.49 -2.35
CA PHE A 468 -22.45 8.02 -1.31
C PHE A 468 -23.82 7.59 -1.87
N GLU A 469 -24.46 8.43 -2.69
CA GLU A 469 -25.80 8.17 -3.24
C GLU A 469 -25.81 7.08 -4.33
N SER A 470 -24.67 6.81 -4.97
CA SER A 470 -24.53 5.72 -5.94
C SER A 470 -24.12 4.38 -5.31
N ALA A 471 -23.71 4.36 -4.05
CA ALA A 471 -23.35 3.13 -3.33
C ALA A 471 -24.49 2.08 -3.27
N PRO A 472 -25.77 2.45 -3.05
CA PRO A 472 -26.90 1.51 -3.13
C PRO A 472 -27.08 0.87 -4.52
N TYR A 473 -26.52 1.47 -5.57
CA TYR A 473 -26.49 0.93 -6.93
C TYR A 473 -25.20 0.14 -7.24
N GLY A 474 -24.36 -0.10 -6.23
CA GLY A 474 -23.16 -0.91 -6.32
C GLY A 474 -21.88 -0.15 -6.69
N ASN A 475 -21.90 1.20 -6.72
CA ASN A 475 -20.70 1.96 -7.03
C ASN A 475 -19.64 1.77 -5.91
N PRO A 476 -18.43 1.27 -6.24
CA PRO A 476 -17.39 1.06 -5.23
C PRO A 476 -16.89 2.35 -4.58
N ALA A 477 -17.06 3.51 -5.22
CA ALA A 477 -16.60 4.81 -4.70
C ALA A 477 -17.22 5.19 -3.34
N GLY A 478 -18.41 4.65 -3.02
CA GLY A 478 -19.05 4.91 -1.73
C GLY A 478 -18.61 4.01 -0.58
N THR A 479 -17.80 2.97 -0.84
CA THR A 479 -17.47 1.94 0.17
C THR A 479 -16.63 2.46 1.33
N THR A 480 -15.81 3.48 1.10
CA THR A 480 -14.96 4.13 2.13
C THR A 480 -15.63 5.34 2.78
N LEU A 481 -16.83 5.73 2.32
CA LEU A 481 -17.55 6.93 2.75
C LEU A 481 -18.72 6.60 3.70
N THR A 482 -18.69 5.44 4.36
CA THR A 482 -19.79 4.99 5.24
C THR A 482 -20.10 5.94 6.38
N ASP A 483 -19.08 6.66 6.86
CA ASP A 483 -19.21 7.62 7.96
C ASP A 483 -19.41 9.06 7.46
N LEU A 484 -19.43 9.31 6.14
CA LEU A 484 -19.67 10.65 5.60
C LEU A 484 -21.11 11.07 5.90
N VAL A 485 -21.29 12.19 6.61
CA VAL A 485 -22.61 12.73 6.98
C VAL A 485 -22.96 14.02 6.26
N ALA A 486 -21.96 14.76 5.75
CA ALA A 486 -22.20 15.95 4.94
C ALA A 486 -21.05 16.22 3.96
N ALA A 487 -21.40 16.70 2.77
CA ALA A 487 -20.48 17.29 1.81
C ALA A 487 -21.14 18.53 1.18
N TYR A 488 -20.52 19.71 1.30
CA TYR A 488 -21.08 20.95 0.75
C TYR A 488 -20.00 21.98 0.42
N ALA A 489 -20.37 22.97 -0.39
CA ALA A 489 -19.46 24.03 -0.83
C ALA A 489 -19.99 25.42 -0.38
N PRO A 490 -19.52 25.97 0.76
CA PRO A 490 -19.93 27.31 1.20
C PRO A 490 -19.51 28.44 0.25
N THR A 491 -18.48 28.23 -0.56
CA THR A 491 -18.03 29.17 -1.61
C THR A 491 -17.59 28.37 -2.86
N PRO A 492 -17.38 29.02 -4.02
CA PRO A 492 -16.88 28.32 -5.22
C PRO A 492 -15.51 27.64 -5.05
N TYR A 493 -14.75 27.97 -4.01
CA TYR A 493 -13.37 27.49 -3.82
C TYR A 493 -13.15 26.84 -2.45
N ARG A 494 -14.21 26.63 -1.67
CA ARG A 494 -14.15 25.98 -0.38
C ARG A 494 -15.15 24.84 -0.32
N ALA A 495 -14.66 23.63 -0.12
CA ALA A 495 -15.45 22.45 0.17
C ALA A 495 -15.38 22.11 1.65
N VAL A 496 -16.44 21.52 2.19
CA VAL A 496 -16.51 20.99 3.54
C VAL A 496 -17.00 19.56 3.47
N LEU A 497 -16.26 18.65 4.10
CA LEU A 497 -16.64 17.26 4.31
C LEU A 497 -16.75 17.01 5.82
N GLU A 498 -17.79 16.32 6.25
CA GLU A 498 -17.99 15.98 7.65
C GLU A 498 -18.27 14.49 7.80
N PHE A 499 -17.56 13.85 8.72
CA PHE A 499 -17.70 12.46 9.08
C PHE A 499 -18.31 12.33 10.47
N GLY A 500 -19.22 11.36 10.64
CA GLY A 500 -19.97 11.10 11.87
C GLY A 500 -19.17 10.40 12.97
N THR A 501 -17.87 10.23 12.75
CA THR A 501 -16.90 9.61 13.66
C THR A 501 -15.63 10.46 13.69
N GLU A 502 -14.89 10.37 14.80
CA GLU A 502 -13.52 10.86 14.87
C GLU A 502 -12.59 9.79 14.30
N SER A 503 -11.72 10.14 13.36
CA SER A 503 -10.72 9.20 12.83
C SER A 503 -9.61 9.93 12.06
N TYR A 504 -8.36 9.55 12.34
CA TYR A 504 -7.19 9.90 11.54
C TYR A 504 -7.33 9.45 10.07
N TRP A 505 -7.97 8.30 9.84
CA TRP A 505 -8.08 7.67 8.52
C TRP A 505 -9.11 8.35 7.60
N HIS A 506 -9.97 9.24 8.13
CA HIS A 506 -10.93 9.96 7.31
C HIS A 506 -10.29 10.82 6.22
N PHE A 507 -9.06 11.29 6.44
CA PHE A 507 -8.30 12.00 5.40
C PHE A 507 -8.19 11.16 4.12
N SER A 508 -7.72 9.91 4.24
CA SER A 508 -7.51 9.03 3.09
C SER A 508 -8.81 8.61 2.40
N ASN A 509 -9.95 8.61 3.11
CA ASN A 509 -11.26 8.27 2.55
C ASN A 509 -11.71 9.21 1.43
N PHE A 510 -11.20 10.45 1.39
CA PHE A 510 -11.57 11.44 0.38
C PHE A 510 -10.38 11.97 -0.42
N ALA A 511 -9.19 12.07 0.18
CA ALA A 511 -8.07 12.84 -0.36
C ALA A 511 -7.63 12.35 -1.74
N PHE A 512 -7.62 11.03 -1.94
CA PHE A 512 -7.10 10.38 -3.15
C PHE A 512 -8.19 9.94 -4.13
N ASN A 513 -9.44 10.37 -3.97
CA ASN A 513 -10.49 10.04 -4.93
C ASN A 513 -10.42 11.00 -6.13
N PHE A 514 -10.73 10.48 -7.33
CA PHE A 514 -10.91 11.33 -8.49
C PHE A 514 -12.11 12.25 -8.29
N ILE A 515 -11.92 13.54 -8.59
CA ILE A 515 -13.00 14.52 -8.59
C ILE A 515 -13.72 14.45 -9.93
N ILE A 516 -15.05 14.41 -9.89
CA ILE A 516 -15.91 14.28 -11.07
C ILE A 516 -16.67 15.58 -11.39
N PRO A 517 -16.90 15.89 -12.67
CA PRO A 517 -17.65 17.08 -13.08
C PRO A 517 -19.13 16.92 -12.74
N LYS A 518 -19.65 17.81 -11.88
CA LYS A 518 -21.05 17.80 -11.45
C LYS A 518 -22.01 17.90 -12.64
N HIS A 519 -21.71 18.74 -13.62
CA HIS A 519 -22.59 18.94 -14.78
C HIS A 519 -22.70 17.71 -15.68
N ILE A 520 -21.78 16.76 -15.60
CA ILE A 520 -21.79 15.51 -16.38
C ILE A 520 -22.45 14.35 -15.62
N PHE A 521 -22.21 14.26 -14.32
CA PHE A 521 -22.65 13.12 -13.51
C PHE A 521 -23.98 13.36 -12.78
N ASN A 522 -24.59 14.54 -12.92
CA ASN A 522 -25.87 14.86 -12.28
C ASN A 522 -27.01 13.89 -12.68
N ASP A 523 -28.03 13.79 -11.82
CA ASP A 523 -29.16 12.86 -11.97
C ASP A 523 -30.36 13.42 -12.76
N VAL A 524 -30.23 14.60 -13.38
CA VAL A 524 -31.30 15.24 -14.17
C VAL A 524 -31.14 14.94 -15.65
N ASP A 525 -29.95 15.24 -16.20
CA ASP A 525 -29.62 15.09 -17.62
C ASP A 525 -28.21 14.50 -17.87
N GLY A 526 -27.51 14.13 -16.79
CA GLY A 526 -26.20 13.49 -16.84
C GLY A 526 -26.26 11.96 -16.77
N ILE A 527 -25.13 11.36 -16.40
CA ILE A 527 -24.97 9.90 -16.22
C ILE A 527 -25.88 9.37 -15.09
N GLY A 528 -26.17 10.21 -14.08
CA GLY A 528 -26.97 9.87 -12.92
C GLY A 528 -26.35 8.80 -12.02
N TYR A 529 -27.02 8.49 -10.91
CA TYR A 529 -26.49 7.57 -9.89
C TYR A 529 -26.53 6.09 -10.30
N GLN A 530 -27.25 5.74 -11.37
CA GLN A 530 -27.38 4.37 -11.86
C GLN A 530 -26.51 4.09 -13.10
N GLY A 531 -26.09 5.13 -13.83
CA GLY A 531 -25.31 4.98 -15.07
C GLY A 531 -23.80 4.85 -14.88
N TRP A 532 -23.30 4.92 -13.64
CA TRP A 532 -21.87 4.91 -13.32
C TRP A 532 -21.13 3.69 -13.89
N ASN A 533 -21.79 2.53 -13.98
CA ASN A 533 -21.16 1.26 -14.38
C ASN A 533 -21.19 1.01 -15.90
N THR A 534 -21.92 1.82 -16.67
CA THR A 534 -21.99 1.71 -18.14
C THR A 534 -21.20 2.79 -18.85
N TRP A 535 -20.93 3.92 -18.18
CA TRP A 535 -20.14 5.03 -18.73
C TRP A 535 -18.70 4.60 -19.05
N ASN A 536 -18.21 4.84 -20.26
CA ASN A 536 -16.92 4.46 -20.80
C ASN A 536 -16.54 5.38 -21.99
N PRO A 537 -16.13 6.63 -21.72
CA PRO A 537 -16.18 7.74 -22.68
C PRO A 537 -15.12 7.71 -23.78
N VAL A 538 -14.17 6.77 -23.74
CA VAL A 538 -13.18 6.56 -24.81
C VAL A 538 -13.67 5.50 -25.80
N PHE A 539 -14.28 4.43 -25.32
CA PHE A 539 -14.82 3.37 -26.17
C PHE A 539 -16.23 3.65 -26.67
N ASP A 540 -16.97 4.52 -25.99
CA ASP A 540 -18.23 5.08 -26.50
C ASP A 540 -18.10 6.60 -26.74
N PRO A 541 -17.94 7.05 -28.00
CA PRO A 541 -17.79 8.47 -28.32
C PRO A 541 -19.09 9.26 -28.14
N ALA A 542 -20.24 8.61 -27.88
CA ALA A 542 -21.47 9.30 -27.52
C ALA A 542 -21.47 9.78 -26.06
N GLU A 543 -20.57 9.24 -25.24
CA GLU A 543 -20.48 9.57 -23.83
C GLU A 543 -19.46 10.70 -23.56
N PRO A 544 -19.75 11.58 -22.59
CA PRO A 544 -18.89 12.73 -22.31
C PRO A 544 -17.55 12.32 -21.70
N ASN A 545 -16.45 12.76 -22.32
CA ASN A 545 -15.09 12.66 -21.80
C ASN A 545 -14.60 14.00 -21.23
N VAL A 546 -15.13 14.38 -20.07
CA VAL A 546 -14.79 15.65 -19.41
C VAL A 546 -13.91 15.40 -18.20
N ASN A 547 -12.70 15.93 -18.22
CA ASN A 547 -11.67 15.73 -17.19
C ASN A 547 -10.74 16.98 -17.08
N ALA A 548 -9.84 17.01 -16.10
CA ALA A 548 -9.02 18.20 -15.80
C ALA A 548 -7.58 17.84 -15.36
N GLY A 549 -7.06 16.72 -15.87
CA GLY A 549 -5.72 16.24 -15.56
C GLY A 549 -4.61 16.88 -16.41
N PRO A 550 -3.34 16.49 -16.18
CA PRO A 550 -2.18 16.92 -16.97
C PRO A 550 -2.31 16.67 -18.46
N PHE A 551 -3.02 15.62 -18.83
CA PHE A 551 -3.16 15.17 -20.20
C PHE A 551 -4.64 14.99 -20.53
N THR A 552 -4.95 15.03 -21.82
CA THR A 552 -6.24 14.66 -22.39
C THR A 552 -6.04 13.48 -23.33
N PHE A 553 -7.04 12.59 -23.41
CA PHE A 553 -7.00 11.48 -24.35
C PHE A 553 -7.23 11.98 -25.78
N THR A 554 -6.35 11.61 -26.72
CA THR A 554 -6.38 12.19 -28.08
C THR A 554 -6.63 11.19 -29.18
N ASP A 555 -6.08 9.98 -29.12
CA ASP A 555 -6.22 8.98 -30.18
C ASP A 555 -6.00 7.56 -29.67
N PHE A 556 -6.50 6.56 -30.41
CA PHE A 556 -6.14 5.16 -30.19
C PHE A 556 -6.42 4.29 -31.40
N GLU A 557 -5.66 3.20 -31.49
CA GLU A 557 -5.98 2.07 -32.34
C GLU A 557 -6.02 0.81 -31.46
N ALA A 558 -7.21 0.21 -31.34
CA ALA A 558 -7.45 -0.90 -30.42
C ALA A 558 -6.47 -2.06 -30.67
N GLY A 559 -5.81 -2.53 -29.60
CA GLY A 559 -4.77 -3.54 -29.67
C GLY A 559 -3.41 -3.06 -30.18
N GLU A 560 -3.26 -1.80 -30.58
CA GLU A 560 -2.00 -1.22 -31.06
C GLU A 560 -1.46 -0.11 -30.14
N PHE A 561 -2.20 0.98 -29.95
CA PHE A 561 -1.74 2.10 -29.12
C PHE A 561 -2.89 2.95 -28.54
N TYR A 562 -2.56 3.70 -27.48
CA TYR A 562 -3.44 4.70 -26.84
C TYR A 562 -2.64 5.97 -26.57
N GLU A 563 -3.11 7.11 -27.05
CA GLU A 563 -2.39 8.39 -26.99
C GLU A 563 -3.08 9.37 -26.04
N ILE A 564 -2.27 10.02 -25.20
CA ILE A 564 -2.67 11.19 -24.40
C ILE A 564 -1.76 12.37 -24.75
N SER A 565 -2.34 13.56 -24.91
CA SER A 565 -1.61 14.80 -25.20
C SER A 565 -1.73 15.79 -24.06
N ALA A 566 -0.70 16.63 -23.90
CA ALA A 566 -0.64 17.62 -22.83
C ALA A 566 -1.89 18.52 -22.81
N ASN A 567 -2.42 18.74 -21.62
CA ASN A 567 -3.51 19.68 -21.38
C ASN A 567 -2.92 21.06 -21.05
N GLU A 568 -2.91 21.97 -22.02
CA GLU A 568 -2.40 23.34 -21.85
C GLU A 568 -3.21 24.15 -20.81
N ASP A 569 -4.47 23.78 -20.56
CA ASP A 569 -5.35 24.40 -19.57
C ASP A 569 -5.17 23.80 -18.16
N PHE A 570 -4.23 22.85 -17.98
CA PHE A 570 -3.95 22.28 -16.67
C PHE A 570 -3.43 23.34 -15.69
N TYR A 571 -3.92 23.33 -14.46
CA TYR A 571 -3.65 24.39 -13.47
C TYR A 571 -2.20 24.47 -12.97
N TYR A 572 -1.35 23.45 -13.24
CA TYR A 572 0.11 23.55 -13.10
C TYR A 572 0.87 23.36 -14.44
N TYR A 573 0.22 23.66 -15.56
CA TYR A 573 0.90 23.65 -16.86
C TYR A 573 2.03 24.69 -16.87
N PRO A 574 3.27 24.32 -17.27
CA PRO A 574 4.39 25.24 -17.30
C PRO A 574 4.10 26.45 -18.20
N GLN A 575 4.19 27.65 -17.65
CA GLN A 575 4.07 28.88 -18.45
C GLN A 575 5.38 29.14 -19.18
N GLU A 576 5.34 29.50 -20.47
CA GLU A 576 6.55 29.91 -21.18
C GLU A 576 7.16 31.13 -20.47
N THR A 577 8.39 30.98 -19.96
CA THR A 577 9.18 32.12 -19.49
C THR A 577 9.59 32.92 -20.72
N THR A 578 8.77 33.92 -21.07
CA THR A 578 9.27 35.00 -21.92
C THR A 578 10.44 35.64 -21.18
N THR A 579 11.66 35.38 -21.64
CA THR A 579 12.87 36.06 -21.15
C THR A 579 12.80 37.54 -21.50
N GLY A 580 12.02 38.30 -20.72
CA GLY A 580 12.18 39.72 -20.56
C GLY A 580 13.33 39.95 -19.60
N THR A 581 14.42 40.52 -20.08
CA THR A 581 15.44 41.12 -19.23
C THR A 581 14.79 42.24 -18.39
N ASP A 582 14.32 41.91 -17.19
CA ASP A 582 14.11 42.88 -16.13
C ASP A 582 15.09 42.58 -15.00
N THR A 583 16.16 43.37 -14.97
CA THR A 583 16.97 43.56 -13.78
C THR A 583 16.15 44.37 -12.78
N ASP A 584 15.35 43.70 -11.96
CA ASP A 584 14.86 44.31 -10.73
C ASP A 584 15.14 43.40 -9.54
N THR A 585 16.10 43.82 -8.72
CA THR A 585 16.41 43.23 -7.43
C THR A 585 15.32 43.63 -6.45
N THR A 586 14.27 42.82 -6.36
CA THR A 586 13.34 42.85 -5.24
C THR A 586 13.47 41.55 -4.45
N THR A 587 13.90 41.69 -3.20
CA THR A 587 13.91 40.65 -2.16
C THR A 587 12.56 39.96 -2.07
N GLU A 588 12.54 38.65 -2.33
CA GLU A 588 11.40 37.78 -2.05
C GLU A 588 10.99 37.85 -0.58
N PRO A 589 9.69 37.84 -0.27
CA PRO A 589 9.22 37.47 1.07
C PRO A 589 9.37 35.95 1.23
N GLU A 590 10.02 35.54 2.31
CA GLU A 590 10.06 34.16 2.80
C GLU A 590 8.66 33.50 2.73
N PRO A 591 8.51 32.32 2.12
CA PRO A 591 7.26 31.56 2.22
C PRO A 591 7.12 31.06 3.67
N THR A 592 6.25 31.71 4.45
CA THR A 592 5.75 31.15 5.70
C THR A 592 4.71 30.07 5.40
N THR A 593 5.18 28.92 4.95
CA THR A 593 4.43 27.66 4.96
C THR A 593 5.21 26.67 5.81
N THR A 594 5.15 26.85 7.13
CA THR A 594 5.39 25.74 8.05
C THR A 594 4.22 24.77 7.92
N PHE A 595 4.25 23.94 6.89
CA PHE A 595 3.55 22.66 6.93
C PHE A 595 4.34 21.77 7.90
N ASN A 596 3.67 21.31 8.95
CA ASN A 596 4.29 20.49 9.98
C ASN A 596 4.58 19.10 9.39
N ALA A 597 5.74 18.96 8.73
CA ALA A 597 6.41 17.67 8.48
C ALA A 597 6.80 16.94 9.79
N MET A 598 6.35 17.46 10.95
CA MET A 598 6.61 16.91 12.28
C MET A 598 5.96 15.55 12.53
N LEU A 599 4.93 15.14 11.76
CA LEU A 599 4.31 13.84 11.94
C LEU A 599 5.27 12.66 11.65
N ALA A 600 6.24 12.82 10.75
CA ALA A 600 7.21 11.77 10.43
C ALA A 600 8.45 11.77 11.35
N VAL A 601 8.77 12.89 12.00
CA VAL A 601 10.09 13.10 12.64
C VAL A 601 10.10 12.74 14.14
N VAL A 602 8.93 12.53 14.77
CA VAL A 602 8.83 12.15 16.20
C VAL A 602 8.81 10.61 16.41
N ALA A 603 8.63 9.83 15.34
CA ALA A 603 8.32 8.39 15.39
C ALA A 603 9.39 7.50 16.06
N GLY A 604 10.69 7.69 15.78
CA GLY A 604 11.73 6.74 16.18
C GLY A 604 12.06 6.69 17.68
N ALA A 605 11.80 7.76 18.45
CA ALA A 605 12.09 7.79 19.89
C ALA A 605 10.93 7.27 20.75
N VAL A 606 9.70 7.32 20.23
CA VAL A 606 8.50 6.84 20.91
C VAL A 606 8.27 5.35 20.64
N GLY A 607 8.53 4.86 19.41
CA GLY A 607 8.34 3.46 19.00
C GLY A 607 9.08 2.46 19.88
N ALA A 608 10.40 2.62 20.07
CA ALA A 608 11.19 1.73 20.92
C ALA A 608 10.71 1.71 22.40
N ALA A 609 10.23 2.84 22.93
CA ALA A 609 9.74 2.92 24.31
C ALA A 609 8.38 2.21 24.49
N VAL A 610 7.50 2.31 23.48
CA VAL A 610 6.18 1.67 23.46
C VAL A 610 6.30 0.16 23.30
N VAL A 611 7.14 -0.33 22.38
CA VAL A 611 7.37 -1.78 22.17
C VAL A 611 7.91 -2.45 23.45
N ILE A 612 8.82 -1.79 24.17
CA ILE A 612 9.34 -2.29 25.46
C ILE A 612 8.25 -2.33 26.54
N LEU A 613 7.37 -1.33 26.58
CA LEU A 613 6.25 -1.28 27.55
C LEU A 613 5.18 -2.34 27.23
N VAL A 614 4.82 -2.51 25.97
CA VAL A 614 3.85 -3.52 25.51
C VAL A 614 4.41 -4.93 25.68
N GLY A 615 5.65 -5.18 25.27
CA GLY A 615 6.34 -6.46 25.49
C GLY A 615 6.41 -6.82 26.99
N GLY A 616 6.70 -5.83 27.85
CA GLY A 616 6.64 -6.00 29.30
C GLY A 616 5.24 -6.34 29.82
N PHE A 617 4.18 -5.72 29.27
CA PHE A 617 2.79 -5.95 29.67
C PHE A 617 2.26 -7.33 29.22
N VAL A 618 2.61 -7.78 28.01
CA VAL A 618 2.27 -9.11 27.48
C VAL A 618 2.96 -10.21 28.30
N LEU A 619 4.25 -10.05 28.61
CA LEU A 619 5.02 -11.01 29.43
C LEU A 619 4.51 -11.10 30.88
N LEU A 620 3.92 -10.03 31.42
CA LEU A 620 3.37 -10.01 32.78
C LEU A 620 1.98 -10.66 32.90
N ARG A 621 1.23 -10.85 31.80
CA ARG A 621 -0.06 -11.55 31.81
C ARG A 621 0.04 -13.06 31.58
N GLN A 622 1.19 -13.57 31.13
CA GLN A 622 1.44 -15.00 30.91
C GLN A 622 2.07 -15.73 32.11
N LYS A 623 2.12 -15.09 33.30
CA LYS A 623 2.59 -15.70 34.56
C LYS A 623 1.47 -15.98 35.54
#